data_AF-A0A1F7K980-F1
#
_entry.id   AF-A0A1F7K980-F1
#
_cell.length_a   1.000
_cell.length_b   1.000
_cell.length_c   1.000
_cell.angle_alpha   90.00
_cell.angle_beta   90.00
_cell.angle_gamma   90.00
#
_symmetry.space_group_name_H-M   'P 1'
#
loop_
_entity.id
_entity.type
_entity.pdbx_description
1 polymer ?
#
loop_
_entity_poly.entity_id
_entity_poly.type
_entity_poly.pdbx_seq_one_letter_code
_entity_poly.pdbx_strand_id
1 'polypeptide(L)'
;MSKQKLIQTSQLRKKSPKELLKLLQETQLSKSQDALAMITKRSKNVNLLKPSKITIARIKTVLAEKRELAKLEVASNTGKTKTKND
;
A
#
# COMPACT_ATOMS: atom_id res chain seq x y z
N MET A 1 2.64 24.54 11.76
CA MET A 1 2.50 23.07 11.84
C MET A 1 1.67 22.58 10.65
N SER A 2 2.30 22.04 9.61
CA SER A 2 1.57 21.52 8.43
C SER A 2 0.80 20.25 8.81
N LYS A 3 -0.51 20.22 8.55
CA LYS A 3 -1.33 19.01 8.75
C LYS A 3 -0.89 17.99 7.70
N GLN A 4 -0.25 16.90 8.13
CA GLN A 4 0.09 15.78 7.25
C GLN A 4 -1.21 15.23 6.62
N LYS A 5 -1.43 15.49 5.33
CA LYS A 5 -2.63 15.08 4.63
C LYS A 5 -2.56 13.57 4.37
N LEU A 6 -3.48 12.81 4.96
CA LEU A 6 -3.60 11.37 4.74
C LEU A 6 -3.85 11.09 3.26
N ILE A 7 -3.07 10.15 2.69
CA ILE A 7 -3.27 9.71 1.29
C ILE A 7 -4.61 8.97 1.19
N GLN A 8 -5.46 9.41 0.28
CA GLN A 8 -6.77 8.79 0.06
C GLN A 8 -6.64 7.47 -0.72
N THR A 9 -7.47 6.48 -0.40
CA THR A 9 -7.47 5.17 -1.08
C THR A 9 -7.73 5.29 -2.58
N SER A 10 -8.58 6.22 -3.01
CA SER A 10 -8.85 6.51 -4.42
C SER A 10 -7.58 6.88 -5.21
N GLN A 11 -6.65 7.61 -4.59
CA GLN A 11 -5.37 7.99 -5.20
C GLN A 11 -4.43 6.78 -5.32
N LEU A 12 -4.49 5.85 -4.36
CA LEU A 12 -3.69 4.61 -4.39
C LEU A 12 -4.17 3.64 -5.47
N ARG A 13 -5.48 3.51 -5.70
CA ARG A 13 -6.03 2.61 -6.74
C ARG A 13 -5.53 2.96 -8.16
N LYS A 14 -5.30 4.26 -8.42
CA LYS A 14 -4.78 4.78 -9.69
C LYS A 14 -3.31 4.44 -9.95
N LYS A 15 -2.54 4.05 -8.93
CA LYS A 15 -1.12 3.72 -9.06
C LYS A 15 -0.93 2.30 -9.58
N SER A 16 0.14 2.10 -10.33
CA SER A 16 0.62 0.78 -10.72
C SER A 16 1.12 -0.01 -9.50
N PRO A 17 1.18 -1.35 -9.56
CA PRO A 17 1.76 -2.17 -8.48
C PRO A 17 3.20 -1.75 -8.13
N LYS A 18 4.02 -1.38 -9.13
CA LYS A 18 5.40 -0.95 -8.93
C LYS A 18 5.47 0.37 -8.15
N GLU A 19 4.63 1.35 -8.50
CA GLU A 19 4.54 2.61 -7.77
C GLU A 19 4.02 2.43 -6.34
N LEU A 20 3.07 1.52 -6.13
CA LEU A 20 2.57 1.18 -4.80
C LEU A 20 3.64 0.54 -3.92
N LEU A 21 4.49 -0.33 -4.47
CA LEU A 21 5.61 -0.92 -3.76
C LEU A 21 6.68 0.12 -3.41
N LYS A 22 7.01 1.02 -4.34
CA LYS A 22 7.92 2.14 -4.06
C LYS A 22 7.39 3.02 -2.94
N LEU A 23 6.12 3.42 -3.01
CA LEU A 23 5.47 4.22 -1.99
C LEU A 23 5.42 3.51 -0.62
N LEU A 24 5.22 2.19 -0.61
CA LEU A 24 5.26 1.39 0.60
C LEU A 24 6.64 1.47 1.28
N GLN A 25 7.72 1.30 0.51
CA GLN A 25 9.09 1.38 1.02
C GLN A 25 9.40 2.78 1.59
N GLU A 26 9.05 3.83 0.85
CA GLU A 26 9.23 5.22 1.30
C GLU A 26 8.47 5.50 2.60
N THR A 27 7.21 5.04 2.69
CA THR A 27 6.37 5.24 3.89
C THR A 27 6.91 4.45 5.08
N GLN A 28 7.45 3.25 4.87
CA GLN A 28 8.08 2.45 5.91
C GLN A 28 9.36 3.11 6.43
N LEU A 29 10.20 3.64 5.52
CA LEU A 29 11.42 4.34 5.90
C LEU A 29 11.11 5.59 6.73
N SER A 30 10.17 6.43 6.28
CA SER A 30 9.72 7.62 7.02
C SER A 30 9.19 7.25 8.41
N LYS A 31 8.37 6.19 8.50
CA LYS A 31 7.88 5.71 9.80
C LYS A 31 9.02 5.27 10.73
N SER A 32 10.05 4.60 10.22
CA SER A 32 11.20 4.18 11.01
C SER A 32 12.02 5.37 11.50
N GLN A 33 12.19 6.39 10.66
CA GLN A 33 12.85 7.64 11.04
C GLN A 33 12.07 8.39 12.14
N ASP A 34 10.74 8.49 11.99
CA ASP A 34 9.87 9.09 13.00
C ASP A 34 9.94 8.32 14.33
N ALA A 35 9.94 6.98 14.27
CA ALA A 35 10.08 6.14 15.46
C ALA A 35 11.43 6.35 16.15
N LEU A 36 12.53 6.41 15.38
CA LEU A 36 13.86 6.68 15.92
C LEU A 36 13.91 8.08 16.56
N ALA A 37 13.35 9.09 15.91
CA ALA A 37 13.28 10.45 16.45
C ALA A 37 12.48 10.52 17.76
N MET A 38 11.42 9.72 17.88
CA MET A 38 10.66 9.63 19.13
C MET A 38 11.50 9.04 20.27
N ILE A 39 12.24 7.96 19.99
CA ILE A 39 13.12 7.30 20.96
C ILE A 39 14.22 8.26 21.42
N THR A 40 14.94 8.87 20.47
CA THR A 40 16.09 9.74 20.77
C THR A 40 15.67 11.02 21.50
N LYS A 41 14.51 11.59 21.16
CA LYS A 41 14.00 12.82 21.80
C LYS A 41 13.13 12.57 23.04
N ARG A 42 12.99 11.31 23.51
CA ARG A 42 12.04 10.90 24.57
C ARG A 42 10.63 11.47 24.35
N SER A 43 10.22 11.63 23.09
CA SER A 43 8.95 12.24 22.73
C SER A 43 7.83 11.22 22.92
N LYS A 44 6.86 11.53 23.79
CA LYS A 44 5.66 10.72 24.01
C LYS A 44 4.61 10.87 22.90
N ASN A 45 4.93 11.56 21.80
CA ASN A 45 3.95 11.92 20.78
C ASN A 45 3.65 10.76 19.82
N VAL A 46 3.01 9.71 20.35
CA VAL A 46 2.62 8.47 19.64
C VAL A 46 1.70 8.70 18.43
N ASN A 47 1.06 9.87 18.37
CA ASN A 47 0.20 10.27 17.25
C ASN A 47 0.99 10.51 15.95
N LEU A 48 2.31 10.73 16.02
CA LEU A 48 3.16 10.94 14.83
C LEU A 48 3.21 9.70 13.92
N LEU A 49 3.09 8.50 14.47
CA LEU A 49 3.15 7.26 13.69
C LEU A 49 1.81 6.84 13.07
N LYS A 50 0.70 7.42 13.54
CA LYS A 50 -0.66 7.03 13.15
C LYS A 50 -0.91 7.23 11.64
N PRO A 51 -0.53 8.37 11.02
CA PRO A 51 -0.71 8.56 9.58
C PRO A 51 0.03 7.52 8.73
N SER A 52 1.30 7.24 9.05
CA SER A 52 2.12 6.28 8.32
C SER A 52 1.58 4.84 8.46
N LYS A 53 1.09 4.45 9.64
CA LYS A 53 0.44 3.13 9.84
C LYS A 53 -0.81 2.98 8.96
N ILE A 54 -1.67 4.01 8.90
CA ILE A 54 -2.88 4.00 8.08
C ILE A 54 -2.53 3.90 6.60
N THR A 55 -1.55 4.70 6.13
CA THR A 55 -1.09 4.68 4.74
C THR A 55 -0.52 3.32 4.35
N ILE A 56 0.32 2.71 5.20
CA ILE A 56 0.87 1.36 4.96
C ILE A 56 -0.25 0.32 4.84
N ALA A 57 -1.23 0.34 5.75
CA ALA A 57 -2.37 -0.57 5.69
C ALA A 57 -3.15 -0.43 4.37
N ARG A 58 -3.47 0.81 3.97
CA ARG A 58 -4.17 1.09 2.71
C ARG A 58 -3.41 0.60 1.49
N ILE A 59 -2.10 0.83 1.43
CA ILE A 59 -1.26 0.37 0.31
C ILE A 59 -1.27 -1.16 0.24
N LYS A 60 -1.11 -1.86 1.37
CA LYS A 60 -1.15 -3.33 1.42
C LYS A 60 -2.49 -3.88 0.94
N THR A 61 -3.60 -3.26 1.35
CA THR A 61 -4.94 -3.66 0.89
C THR A 61 -5.09 -3.49 -0.62
N VAL A 62 -4.71 -2.33 -1.17
CA VAL A 62 -4.81 -2.09 -2.63
C VAL A 62 -3.91 -3.05 -3.42
N LEU A 63 -2.72 -3.38 -2.90
CA LEU A 63 -1.86 -4.39 -3.52
C LEU A 63 -2.50 -5.78 -3.49
N ALA A 64 -3.16 -6.16 -2.40
CA ALA A 64 -3.88 -7.44 -2.30
C ALA A 64 -5.05 -7.50 -3.29
N GLU A 65 -5.88 -6.44 -3.35
CA GLU A 65 -6.98 -6.32 -4.31
C GLU A 65 -6.48 -6.49 -5.76
N LYS A 66 -5.38 -5.81 -6.13
CA LYS A 66 -4.79 -5.93 -7.48
C LYS A 66 -4.28 -7.34 -7.77
N ARG A 67 -3.73 -8.05 -6.77
CA ARG A 67 -3.28 -9.44 -6.93
C ARG A 67 -4.46 -10.39 -7.14
N GLU A 68 -5.55 -10.22 -6.40
CA GLU A 68 -6.76 -11.03 -6.58
C GLU A 68 -7.40 -10.80 -7.95
N LEU A 69 -7.49 -9.54 -8.40
CA LEU A 69 -7.98 -9.23 -9.75
C LEU A 69 -7.12 -9.90 -10.85
N ALA A 70 -5.80 -9.84 -10.74
CA ALA A 70 -4.91 -10.48 -11.70
C ALA A 70 -5.07 -12.02 -11.72
N LYS A 71 -5.31 -12.66 -10.57
CA LYS A 71 -5.60 -14.10 -10.51
C LYS A 71 -6.92 -14.44 -11.22
N LEU A 72 -7.96 -13.63 -11.00
CA LEU A 72 -9.27 -13.82 -11.64
C LEU A 72 -9.17 -13.67 -13.16
N GLU A 73 -8.39 -12.70 -13.65
CA GLU A 73 -8.13 -12.53 -15.09
C GLU A 73 -7.42 -13.75 -15.70
N VAL A 74 -6.39 -14.27 -15.03
CA VAL A 74 -5.68 -15.48 -15.48
C VAL A 74 -6.63 -16.69 -15.51
N ALA A 75 -7.44 -16.88 -14.46
CA ALA A 75 -8.42 -17.97 -14.39
C ALA A 75 -9.50 -17.87 -15.48
N SER A 76 -9.95 -16.64 -15.81
CA SER A 76 -10.92 -16.43 -16.89
C SER A 76 -10.32 -16.72 -18.28
N ASN A 77 -9.01 -16.52 -18.47
CA ASN A 77 -8.36 -16.73 -19.76
C ASN A 77 -8.01 -18.21 -20.00
N THR A 78 -7.66 -18.98 -18.96
CA THR A 78 -7.36 -20.41 -19.07
C THR A 78 -8.62 -21.28 -19.29
N GLY A 79 -9.81 -20.80 -18.91
CA GLY A 79 -11.08 -21.45 -19.21
C GLY A 79 -11.52 -21.34 -20.68
N LYS A 80 -11.08 -20.30 -21.40
CA LYS A 80 -11.46 -20.06 -22.82
C LYS A 80 -10.63 -20.85 -23.83
N THR A 81 -9.45 -21.36 -23.46
CA THR A 81 -8.57 -22.08 -24.37
C THR A 81 -8.85 -23.58 -24.47
N LYS A 82 -9.78 -24.12 -23.67
CA LYS A 82 -10.14 -25.55 -23.68
C LYS A 82 -11.33 -25.95 -24.56
N THR A 83 -12.01 -25.02 -25.24
CA THR A 83 -13.24 -25.30 -26.01
C THR A 83 -13.06 -25.24 -27.53
N LYS A 84 -11.86 -25.51 -28.05
CA LYS A 84 -11.62 -25.75 -29.48
C LYS A 84 -10.64 -26.91 -29.60
N ASN A 85 -11.18 -28.13 -29.57
CA ASN A 85 -10.65 -29.36 -30.15
C ASN A 85 -11.51 -30.51 -29.61
N ASP A 86 -12.71 -30.64 -30.17
CA ASP A 86 -13.44 -31.90 -30.32
C ASP A 86 -14.14 -31.83 -31.68
#